data_AF-A0A1T4X9J9-F1
#
_entry.id   AF-A0A1T4X9J9-F1
#
_cell.length_a   1.000
_cell.length_b   1.000
_cell.length_c   1.000
_cell.angle_alpha   90.00
_cell.angle_beta   90.00
_cell.angle_gamma   90.00
#
_symmetry.space_group_name_H-M   'P 1'
#
loop_
_entity.id
_entity.type
_entity.pdbx_description
1 polymer ?
#
loop_
_entity_poly.entity_id
_entity_poly.type
_entity_poly.pdbx_seq_one_letter_code
_entity_poly.pdbx_strand_id
1 'polypeptide(L)' 'MSKKKQRLKPPSRTNPIARAPILSKGGAHQKTRSAERQADKRQLRKLIAKVGADSGLADCAA' A
#
# COMPACT_ATOMS: atom_id res chain seq x y z
N MET A 1 0.12 -47.94 -25.16
CA MET A 1 0.50 -46.69 -24.46
C MET A 1 -0.20 -45.50 -25.10
N SER A 2 -1.36 -45.07 -24.59
CA SER A 2 -2.13 -43.95 -25.17
C SER A 2 -1.49 -42.61 -24.79
N LYS A 3 -1.05 -41.82 -25.78
CA LYS A 3 -0.54 -40.47 -25.54
C LYS A 3 -1.73 -39.52 -25.34
N LYS A 4 -1.94 -39.07 -24.11
CA LYS A 4 -2.98 -38.09 -23.76
C LYS A 4 -2.65 -36.76 -24.46
N LYS A 5 -3.45 -36.36 -25.45
CA LYS A 5 -3.28 -35.08 -26.16
C LYS A 5 -3.45 -33.93 -25.17
N GLN A 6 -2.43 -33.08 -25.03
CA GLN A 6 -2.52 -31.88 -24.20
C GLN A 6 -3.53 -30.91 -24.83
N ARG A 7 -4.61 -30.62 -24.12
CA ARG A 7 -5.60 -29.63 -24.55
C ARG A 7 -4.99 -28.24 -24.39
N LEU A 8 -4.81 -27.53 -25.50
CA LEU A 8 -4.41 -26.13 -25.47
C LEU A 8 -5.49 -25.33 -24.72
N LYS A 9 -5.08 -24.60 -23.67
CA LYS A 9 -6.00 -23.73 -22.93
C LYS A 9 -6.45 -22.62 -23.87
N PRO A 10 -7.75 -22.29 -23.91
CA PRO A 10 -8.22 -21.21 -24.76
C PRO A 10 -7.51 -19.90 -24.37
N PRO A 11 -7.16 -19.04 -25.35
CA PRO A 11 -6.57 -17.75 -25.05
C PRO A 11 -7.53 -16.96 -24.15
N SER A 12 -7.00 -16.43 -23.04
CA SER A 12 -7.83 -15.69 -22.08
C SER A 12 -8.50 -14.52 -22.80
N ARG A 13 -9.81 -14.32 -22.57
CA ARG A 13 -10.58 -13.20 -23.14
C ARG A 13 -10.12 -11.81 -22.66
N THR A 14 -9.20 -11.75 -21.71
CA THR A 14 -8.76 -10.48 -21.10
C THR A 14 -7.76 -9.77 -22.01
N ASN A 15 -8.01 -8.48 -22.25
CA ASN A 15 -7.11 -7.61 -23.01
C ASN A 15 -5.69 -7.61 -22.40
N PRO A 16 -4.65 -7.97 -23.17
CA PRO A 16 -3.28 -8.04 -22.66
C PRO A 16 -2.75 -6.69 -22.17
N ILE A 17 -3.25 -5.58 -22.72
CA ILE A 17 -2.88 -4.21 -22.32
C ILE A 17 -3.41 -3.93 -20.91
N ALA A 18 -4.70 -4.21 -20.64
CA ALA A 18 -5.30 -4.03 -19.32
C ALA A 18 -4.64 -4.91 -18.23
N ARG A 19 -3.96 -5.99 -18.64
CA ARG A 19 -3.23 -6.89 -17.76
C ARG A 19 -1.78 -6.44 -17.50
N ALA A 20 -1.30 -5.40 -18.19
CA ALA A 20 0.01 -4.83 -17.91
C ALA A 20 0.06 -4.38 -16.44
N PRO A 21 1.12 -4.71 -15.67
CA PRO A 21 1.21 -4.37 -14.24
C PRO A 21 1.04 -2.88 -13.93
N ILE A 22 1.38 -2.01 -14.88
CA ILE A 22 1.25 -0.55 -14.80
C ILE A 22 -0.23 -0.13 -14.81
N LEU A 23 -1.06 -0.80 -15.60
CA LEU A 23 -2.48 -0.47 -15.74
C LEU A 23 -3.34 -1.19 -14.69
N SER A 24 -2.93 -2.38 -14.22
CA SER A 24 -3.70 -3.12 -13.20
C SER A 24 -3.62 -2.52 -11.80
N LYS A 25 -2.51 -1.85 -11.47
CA LYS A 25 -2.28 -1.25 -10.15
C LYS A 25 -2.67 0.24 -10.07
N GLY A 26 -3.05 0.85 -11.19
CA GLY A 26 -3.39 2.26 -11.30
C GLY A 26 -2.14 3.15 -11.42
N GLY A 27 -1.82 3.60 -12.62
CA GLY A 27 -0.81 4.63 -12.88
C GLY A 27 0.65 4.21 -12.65
N ALA A 28 1.54 5.21 -12.56
CA ALA A 28 2.96 4.98 -12.36
C ALA A 28 3.23 4.42 -10.96
N HIS A 29 3.62 3.14 -10.89
CA HIS A 29 3.90 2.44 -9.63
C HIS A 29 5.21 2.93 -9.02
N GLN A 30 5.14 4.02 -8.26
CA GLN A 30 6.24 4.54 -7.44
C GLN A 30 6.57 3.56 -6.29
N LYS A 31 7.81 3.63 -5.78
CA LYS A 31 8.18 2.86 -4.57
C LYS A 31 7.32 3.33 -3.38
N THR A 32 6.97 2.41 -2.50
CA THR A 32 6.14 2.72 -1.33
C THR A 32 6.88 3.64 -0.36
N ARG A 33 6.32 4.82 -0.06
CA ARG A 33 6.85 5.77 0.96
C ARG A 33 6.38 5.44 2.38
N SER A 34 6.26 4.15 2.71
CA SER A 34 5.75 3.70 4.02
C SER A 34 6.73 4.01 5.16
N ALA A 35 8.03 3.88 4.92
CA ALA A 35 9.07 4.21 5.90
C ALA A 35 9.04 5.69 6.29
N GLU A 36 8.97 6.59 5.31
CA GLU A 36 8.84 8.04 5.52
C GLU A 36 7.59 8.36 6.33
N ARG A 37 6.41 7.83 5.94
CA ARG A 37 5.17 8.02 6.71
C ARG A 37 5.27 7.58 8.16
N GLN A 38 6.02 6.50 8.44
CA GLN A 38 6.23 6.05 9.82
C GLN A 38 7.22 6.94 10.58
N ALA A 39 8.25 7.45 9.92
CA ALA A 39 9.16 8.44 10.50
C ALA A 39 8.42 9.72 10.86
N ASP A 40 7.59 10.24 9.96
CA ASP A 40 6.78 11.45 10.17
C ASP A 40 5.84 11.28 11.36
N LYS A 41 5.15 10.13 11.45
CA LYS A 41 4.30 9.80 12.61
C LYS A 41 5.07 9.80 13.93
N ARG A 42 6.29 9.25 13.94
CA ARG A 42 7.14 9.25 15.14
C ARG A 42 7.59 10.66 15.51
N GLN A 43 7.97 11.47 14.52
CA GLN A 43 8.34 12.87 14.74
C GLN A 43 7.16 13.68 15.29
N LEU A 44 5.96 13.52 14.71
CA LEU A 44 4.75 14.17 15.18
C LEU A 44 4.43 13.80 16.63
N ARG A 45 4.52 12.52 17.00
CA ARG A 45 4.33 12.07 18.39
C ARG A 45 5.32 12.71 19.35
N LYS A 46 6.59 12.87 18.95
CA LYS A 46 7.60 13.56 19.76
C LYS A 46 7.26 15.04 19.94
N LEU A 47 6.79 15.71 18.89
CA LEU A 47 6.37 17.11 18.95
C LEU A 47 5.16 17.29 19.85
N ILE A 48 4.14 16.43 19.71
CA ILE A 48 2.96 16.44 20.58
C ILE A 48 3.34 16.16 22.03
N ALA A 49 4.22 15.19 22.28
CA ALA A 49 4.70 14.91 23.63
C ALA A 49 5.49 16.09 24.23
N LYS A 50 6.27 16.81 23.40
CA LYS A 50 6.99 18.02 23.82
C LYS A 50 6.01 19.14 24.18
N VAL A 51 5.05 19.43 23.30
CA VAL A 51 4.03 20.48 23.52
C VAL A 51 3.09 20.12 24.68
N GLY A 52 2.69 18.86 24.78
CA GLY A 52 1.83 18.34 25.85
C GLY A 52 2.54 18.24 27.21
N ALA A 53 3.87 18.25 27.25
CA ALA A 53 4.62 18.39 28.50
C ALA A 53 4.58 19.83 29.03
N ASP A 54 4.37 20.81 28.16
CA ASP A 54 4.25 22.23 28.52
C ASP A 54 2.80 22.57 28.95
N SER A 55 1.81 21.81 28.47
CA SER A 55 0.39 21.90 28.85
C SER A 55 -0.05 20.68 29.66
N GLY A 56 0.30 20.65 30.94
CA GLY A 56 -0.03 19.55 31.84
C GLY A 56 -1.53 19.26 31.90
N LEU A 57 -1.88 17.98 31.73
CA LEU A 57 -3.04 17.25 32.27
C LEU A 57 -4.24 18.12 32.74
N ALA A 58 -4.80 18.93 31.85
CA ALA A 58 -6.10 19.55 32.02
C ALA A 58 -6.87 19.30 30.73
N ASP A 59 -8.13 18.91 30.87
CA ASP A 59 -9.11 18.86 29.78
C ASP A 59 -9.13 17.56 28.95
N CYS A 60 -9.40 16.42 29.59
CA CYS A 60 -10.13 15.28 28.98
C CYS A 60 -10.73 14.39 30.09
N ALA A 61 -11.54 14.98 30.95
CA ALA A 61 -12.49 14.25 31.80
C ALA A 61 -13.83 15.00 31.78
N ALA A 62 -14.63 14.71 30.74
CA ALA A 62 -16.06 14.99 30.70
C ALA A 62 -16.70 14.04 29.67
#